data_AF-A0A2A2WBL2-F1
#
_entry.id   AF-A0A2A2WBL2-F1
#
_cell.length_a   1.000
_cell.length_b   1.000
_cell.length_c   1.000
_cell.angle_alpha   90.00
_cell.angle_beta   90.00
_cell.angle_gamma   90.00
#
_symmetry.space_group_name_H-M   'P 1'
#
loop_
_entity.id
_entity.type
_entity.pdbx_description
1 polymer ?
#
loop_
_entity_poly.entity_id
_entity_poly.type
_entity_poly.pdbx_seq_one_letter_code
_entity_poly.pdbx_strand_id
1 'polypeptide(L)'
;MSEPNPYSPPQQPADAVEPVANRRSRNSSLMVAWPVALGVNLIVPMLFGAEMLGKSGWSGVVIAITMFLLVGWWLCATWPRVAKRLVTGASIVALSQFVPLLQIVAGLVALGVAEAMGQASGADFDQNPFQIKTELGGWIVTVVTGCIMAAASMTIGTLIFLIPGIEKKSPPQPVAES
;
A
#
# COMPACT_ATOMS: atom_id res chain seq x y z
N MET A 1 -9.19 31.40 -52.56
CA MET A 1 -10.04 30.97 -51.43
C MET A 1 -9.99 29.46 -51.44
N SER A 2 -9.36 28.85 -50.43
CA SER A 2 -9.17 27.38 -50.37
C SER A 2 -10.41 26.77 -49.74
N GLU A 3 -11.08 25.83 -50.43
CA GLU A 3 -12.19 25.09 -49.82
C GLU A 3 -11.69 24.27 -48.61
N PRO A 4 -12.42 24.28 -47.48
CA PRO A 4 -12.07 23.49 -46.31
C PRO A 4 -12.06 22.01 -46.65
N ASN A 5 -10.96 21.31 -46.35
CA ASN A 5 -10.83 19.87 -46.59
C ASN A 5 -11.86 19.10 -45.73
N PRO A 6 -12.83 18.38 -46.33
CA PRO A 6 -13.87 17.65 -45.59
C PRO A 6 -13.32 16.46 -44.79
N TYR A 7 -12.06 16.06 -44.99
CA TYR A 7 -11.39 15.01 -44.23
C TYR A 7 -10.51 15.52 -43.09
N SER A 8 -10.58 16.81 -42.75
CA SER A 8 -9.89 17.35 -41.58
C SER A 8 -10.46 16.70 -40.32
N PRO A 9 -9.66 15.99 -39.51
CA PRO A 9 -10.16 15.46 -38.24
C PRO A 9 -10.65 16.63 -37.38
N PRO A 10 -11.73 16.46 -36.60
CA PRO A 10 -12.21 17.50 -35.71
C PRO A 10 -11.04 18.00 -34.87
N GLN A 11 -10.79 19.31 -34.89
CA GLN A 11 -9.72 19.92 -34.11
C GLN A 11 -10.02 19.62 -32.64
N GLN A 12 -9.37 18.59 -32.09
CA GLN A 12 -9.37 18.39 -30.65
C GLN A 12 -8.74 19.65 -30.04
N PRO A 13 -9.40 20.30 -29.07
CA PRO A 13 -8.84 21.47 -28.42
C PRO A 13 -7.42 21.11 -27.97
N ALA A 14 -6.45 21.97 -28.31
CA ALA A 14 -5.02 21.71 -28.11
C ALA A 14 -4.67 21.37 -26.66
N ASP A 15 -5.57 21.71 -25.72
CA ASP A 15 -5.46 21.46 -24.29
C ASP A 15 -5.86 20.04 -23.84
N ALA A 16 -6.50 19.24 -24.70
CA ALA A 16 -6.99 17.91 -24.34
C ALA A 16 -5.96 16.78 -24.49
N VAL A 17 -4.81 17.06 -25.13
CA VAL A 17 -3.72 16.10 -25.24
C VAL A 17 -2.84 16.20 -24.00
N GLU A 18 -3.17 15.47 -22.94
CA GLU A 18 -2.24 15.28 -21.83
C GLU A 18 -0.89 14.79 -22.40
N PRO A 19 0.22 15.52 -22.18
CA PRO A 19 1.50 15.13 -22.74
C PRO A 19 1.88 13.74 -22.24
N VAL A 20 2.18 12.83 -23.16
CA VAL A 20 2.56 11.43 -22.88
C VAL A 20 3.68 11.35 -21.83
N ALA A 21 4.55 12.36 -21.77
CA ALA A 21 5.60 12.51 -20.77
C ALA A 21 5.07 12.50 -19.31
N ASN A 22 3.88 13.05 -19.04
CA ASN A 22 3.31 13.17 -17.70
C ASN A 22 2.79 11.83 -17.15
N ARG A 23 2.42 10.88 -18.03
CA ARG A 23 2.03 9.52 -17.59
C ARG A 23 3.23 8.71 -17.11
N ARG A 24 4.39 8.87 -17.75
CA ARG A 24 5.61 8.11 -17.40
C ARG A 24 6.20 8.54 -16.05
N SER A 25 6.24 9.85 -15.77
CA SER A 25 6.74 10.38 -14.49
C SER A 25 5.87 9.94 -13.31
N ARG A 26 4.54 9.92 -13.48
CA ARG A 26 3.59 9.54 -12.44
C ARG A 26 3.65 8.06 -12.06
N ASN A 27 3.97 7.18 -13.00
CA ASN A 27 4.20 5.77 -12.69
C ASN A 27 5.53 5.57 -11.94
N SER A 28 6.57 6.32 -12.31
CA SER A 28 7.87 6.24 -11.64
C SER A 28 7.79 6.64 -10.16
N SER A 29 6.99 7.65 -9.81
CA SER A 29 6.85 8.06 -8.40
C SER A 29 6.14 7.01 -7.56
N LEU A 30 5.13 6.31 -8.11
CA LEU A 30 4.44 5.21 -7.41
C LEU A 30 5.37 4.02 -7.13
N MET A 31 6.27 3.69 -8.06
CA MET A 31 7.23 2.59 -7.89
C MET A 31 8.22 2.84 -6.74
N VAL A 32 8.51 4.10 -6.42
CA VAL A 32 9.35 4.51 -5.27
C VAL A 32 8.52 4.71 -4.01
N ALA A 33 7.31 5.28 -4.13
CA ALA A 33 6.44 5.52 -2.99
C ALA A 33 5.98 4.22 -2.30
N TRP A 34 5.76 3.15 -3.07
CA TRP A 34 5.36 1.85 -2.52
C TRP A 34 6.38 1.25 -1.53
N PRO A 35 7.67 1.02 -1.89
CA PRO A 35 8.65 0.47 -0.96
C PRO A 35 8.88 1.38 0.26
N VAL A 36 8.82 2.70 0.07
CA VAL A 36 8.93 3.65 1.20
C VAL A 36 7.75 3.47 2.16
N ALA A 37 6.52 3.44 1.65
CA ALA A 37 5.33 3.23 2.47
C ALA A 37 5.35 1.87 3.18
N LEU A 38 5.75 0.80 2.49
CA LEU A 38 5.92 -0.53 3.09
C LEU A 38 6.99 -0.51 4.19
N GLY A 39 8.15 0.09 3.92
CA GLY A 39 9.25 0.20 4.88
C GLY A 39 8.86 0.93 6.16
N VAL A 40 8.18 2.08 6.04
CA VAL A 40 7.67 2.80 7.21
C VAL A 40 6.63 1.96 7.95
N ASN A 41 5.71 1.30 7.22
CA ASN A 41 4.67 0.46 7.82
C ASN A 41 5.23 -0.77 8.58
N LEU A 42 6.46 -1.19 8.28
CA LEU A 42 7.11 -2.33 8.93
C LEU A 42 7.83 -2.00 10.24
N ILE A 43 8.09 -0.72 10.54
CA ILE A 43 8.87 -0.34 11.74
C ILE A 43 8.24 -0.90 13.01
N VAL A 44 6.97 -0.59 13.26
CA VAL A 44 6.27 -1.05 14.47
C VAL A 44 6.11 -2.58 14.50
N PRO A 45 5.58 -3.24 13.44
CA PRO A 45 5.50 -4.70 13.41
C PRO A 45 6.84 -5.40 13.62
N MET A 46 7.95 -4.85 13.12
CA MET A 46 9.28 -5.43 13.32
C MET A 46 9.76 -5.28 14.76
N LEU A 47 9.51 -4.12 15.40
CA LEU A 47 9.88 -3.92 16.80
C LEU A 47 9.11 -4.86 17.74
N PHE A 48 7.80 -4.99 17.57
CA PHE A 48 6.98 -5.90 18.38
C PHE A 48 7.17 -7.36 17.99
N GLY A 49 7.29 -7.64 16.70
CA GLY A 49 7.45 -8.99 16.17
C GLY A 49 8.79 -9.60 16.56
N ALA A 50 9.88 -8.83 16.59
CA ALA A 50 11.21 -9.33 16.92
C ALA A 50 11.27 -10.01 18.31
N GLU A 51 10.47 -9.56 19.28
CA GLU A 51 10.40 -10.20 20.60
C GLU A 51 9.61 -11.52 20.58
N MET A 52 8.62 -11.64 19.70
CA MET A 52 7.77 -12.84 19.55
C MET A 52 8.40 -13.90 18.62
N LEU A 53 9.26 -13.46 17.70
CA LEU A 53 9.90 -14.28 16.69
C LEU A 53 11.19 -14.91 17.24
N GLY A 54 11.15 -16.22 17.49
CA GLY A 54 12.37 -17.00 17.73
C GLY A 54 13.32 -16.96 16.51
N LYS A 55 14.57 -17.40 16.70
CA LYS A 55 15.62 -17.42 15.64
C LYS A 55 15.17 -18.06 14.32
N SER A 56 14.24 -19.03 14.38
CA SER A 56 13.70 -19.75 13.22
C SER A 56 12.70 -18.94 12.40
N GLY A 57 11.85 -18.10 13.01
CA GLY A 57 10.73 -17.48 12.30
C GLY A 57 11.09 -16.34 11.34
N TRP A 58 12.34 -15.84 11.38
CA TRP A 58 12.79 -14.68 10.59
C TRP A 58 12.77 -14.90 9.08
N SER A 59 13.09 -16.10 8.62
CA SER A 59 13.08 -16.44 7.19
C SER A 59 11.68 -16.26 6.60
N GLY A 60 10.65 -16.74 7.31
CA GLY A 60 9.25 -16.57 6.92
C GLY A 60 8.81 -15.11 6.80
N VAL A 61 9.25 -14.27 7.75
CA VAL A 61 8.97 -12.82 7.74
C VAL A 61 9.61 -12.16 6.51
N VAL A 62 10.88 -12.43 6.24
CA VAL A 62 11.60 -11.85 5.09
C VAL A 62 10.97 -12.27 3.76
N ILE A 63 10.56 -13.54 3.65
CA ILE A 63 9.86 -14.05 2.46
C ILE A 63 8.52 -13.31 2.27
N ALA A 64 7.73 -13.16 3.34
CA ALA A 64 6.44 -12.48 3.28
C ALA A 64 6.60 -10.99 2.89
N ILE A 65 7.54 -10.27 3.49
CA ILE A 65 7.83 -8.86 3.15
C ILE A 65 8.22 -8.74 1.68
N THR A 66 9.12 -9.61 1.21
CA THR A 66 9.56 -9.64 -0.19
C THR A 66 8.38 -9.89 -1.13
N MET A 67 7.49 -10.82 -0.77
CA MET A 67 6.28 -11.10 -1.53
C MET A 67 5.38 -9.86 -1.63
N PHE A 68 5.12 -9.15 -0.53
CA PHE A 68 4.34 -7.90 -0.57
C PHE A 68 5.01 -6.81 -1.41
N LEU A 69 6.33 -6.70 -1.34
CA LEU A 69 7.08 -5.76 -2.15
C LEU A 69 6.87 -6.03 -3.65
N LEU A 70 7.05 -7.29 -4.07
CA LEU A 70 6.87 -7.73 -5.46
C LEU A 70 5.42 -7.55 -5.93
N VAL A 71 4.44 -7.96 -5.11
CA VAL A 71 3.01 -7.82 -5.42
C VAL A 71 2.64 -6.35 -5.58
N GLY A 72 3.12 -5.47 -4.71
CA GLY A 72 2.82 -4.04 -4.84
C GLY A 72 3.53 -3.36 -6.01
N TRP A 73 4.75 -3.79 -6.38
CA TRP A 73 5.36 -3.34 -7.64
C TRP A 73 4.58 -3.81 -8.86
N TRP A 74 4.15 -5.07 -8.88
CA TRP A 74 3.29 -5.59 -9.94
C TRP A 74 1.98 -4.79 -10.03
N LEU A 75 1.35 -4.49 -8.88
CA LEU A 75 0.14 -3.66 -8.79
C LEU A 75 0.36 -2.24 -9.31
N CYS A 76 1.52 -1.63 -9.01
CA CYS A 76 1.90 -0.31 -9.53
C CYS A 76 2.06 -0.32 -11.06
N ALA A 77 2.51 -1.43 -11.64
CA ALA A 77 2.68 -1.58 -13.07
C ALA A 77 1.36 -1.86 -13.82
N THR A 78 0.49 -2.70 -13.25
CA THR A 78 -0.76 -3.14 -13.91
C THR A 78 -1.92 -2.18 -13.68
N TRP A 79 -2.12 -1.71 -12.44
CA TRP A 79 -3.29 -0.94 -12.02
C TRP A 79 -2.92 0.33 -11.24
N PRO A 80 -2.37 1.37 -11.92
CA PRO A 80 -1.87 2.57 -11.25
C PRO A 80 -2.93 3.33 -10.44
N ARG A 81 -4.22 3.21 -10.80
CA ARG A 81 -5.33 3.81 -10.03
C ARG A 81 -5.52 3.12 -8.67
N VAL A 82 -5.46 1.79 -8.65
CA VAL A 82 -5.57 0.98 -7.43
C VAL A 82 -4.34 1.20 -6.56
N ALA A 83 -3.15 1.14 -7.16
CA ALA A 83 -1.89 1.40 -6.48
C ALA A 83 -1.85 2.78 -5.83
N LYS A 84 -2.33 3.83 -6.52
CA LYS A 84 -2.42 5.17 -5.94
C LYS A 84 -3.28 5.20 -4.68
N ARG A 85 -4.47 4.59 -4.70
CA ARG A 85 -5.36 4.51 -3.53
C ARG A 85 -4.70 3.74 -2.39
N LEU A 86 -4.10 2.59 -2.70
CA LEU A 86 -3.40 1.76 -1.72
C LEU A 86 -2.25 2.53 -1.05
N VAL A 87 -1.38 3.19 -1.83
CA VAL A 87 -0.24 3.96 -1.31
C VAL A 87 -0.71 5.17 -0.48
N THR A 88 -1.74 5.89 -0.93
CA THR A 88 -2.31 7.01 -0.15
C THR A 88 -2.87 6.53 1.18
N GLY A 89 -3.63 5.44 1.18
CA GLY A 89 -4.14 4.86 2.42
C GLY A 89 -3.05 4.28 3.32
N ALA A 90 -2.05 3.61 2.74
CA ALA A 90 -0.91 3.05 3.48
C ALA A 90 -0.08 4.16 4.15
N SER A 91 -0.01 5.35 3.55
CA SER A 91 0.62 6.51 4.17
C SER A 91 -0.13 6.97 5.42
N ILE A 92 -1.46 6.86 5.44
CA ILE A 92 -2.28 7.20 6.61
C ILE A 92 -2.21 6.11 7.67
N VAL A 93 -2.20 4.84 7.27
CA VAL A 93 -1.97 3.71 8.19
C VAL A 93 -0.57 3.79 8.81
N ALA A 94 0.44 4.26 8.08
CA ALA A 94 1.76 4.54 8.64
C ALA A 94 1.67 5.62 9.73
N LEU A 95 0.90 6.69 9.52
CA LEU A 95 0.68 7.72 10.55
C LEU A 95 -0.07 7.16 11.77
N SER A 96 -0.88 6.11 11.64
CA SER A 96 -1.52 5.49 12.79
C SER A 96 -0.54 4.70 13.67
N GLN A 97 0.70 4.48 13.24
CA GLN A 97 1.70 3.76 14.04
C GLN A 97 2.06 4.45 15.37
N PHE A 98 1.80 5.76 15.53
CA PHE A 98 1.96 6.45 16.81
C PHE A 98 1.04 5.91 17.90
N VAL A 99 -0.13 5.37 17.51
CA VAL A 99 -1.05 4.66 18.40
C VAL A 99 -1.37 3.33 17.73
N PRO A 100 -0.54 2.28 17.93
CA PRO A 100 -0.51 1.08 17.10
C PRO A 100 -1.69 0.13 17.34
N LEU A 101 -2.89 0.65 17.57
CA LEU A 101 -4.11 -0.11 17.84
C LEU A 101 -4.44 -1.04 16.67
N LEU A 102 -4.35 -0.53 15.44
CA LEU A 102 -4.66 -1.32 14.24
C LEU A 102 -3.63 -2.43 14.01
N GLN A 103 -2.35 -2.14 14.27
CA GLN A 103 -1.23 -3.07 14.25
C GLN A 103 -1.41 -4.19 15.28
N ILE A 104 -1.77 -3.83 16.52
CA ILE A 104 -2.01 -4.78 17.60
C ILE A 104 -3.18 -5.70 17.26
N VAL A 105 -4.32 -5.14 16.84
CA VAL A 105 -5.49 -5.95 16.45
C VAL A 105 -5.17 -6.88 15.29
N ALA A 106 -4.51 -6.37 14.24
CA ALA A 106 -4.11 -7.19 13.11
C ALA A 106 -3.11 -8.29 13.50
N GLY A 107 -2.19 -8.01 14.42
CA GLY A 107 -1.24 -8.97 14.98
C GLY A 107 -1.93 -10.06 15.79
N LEU A 108 -2.88 -9.71 16.65
CA LEU A 108 -3.66 -10.67 17.44
C LEU A 108 -4.50 -11.59 16.55
N VAL A 109 -5.15 -11.04 15.52
CA VAL A 109 -5.89 -11.84 14.54
C VAL A 109 -4.94 -12.79 13.81
N ALA A 110 -3.78 -12.31 13.38
CA ALA A 110 -2.78 -13.12 12.69
C ALA A 110 -2.21 -14.25 13.56
N LEU A 111 -1.96 -13.99 14.85
CA LEU A 111 -1.57 -15.00 15.83
C LEU A 111 -2.66 -16.06 16.01
N GLY A 112 -3.93 -15.65 16.13
CA GLY A 112 -5.04 -16.60 16.23
C GLY A 112 -5.17 -17.50 15.00
N VAL A 113 -4.91 -16.97 13.80
CA VAL A 113 -4.85 -17.78 12.57
C VAL A 113 -3.66 -18.76 12.60
N ALA A 114 -2.47 -18.29 13.01
CA ALA A 114 -1.30 -19.15 13.12
C ALA A 114 -1.48 -20.26 14.16
N GLU A 115 -2.14 -19.97 15.28
CA GLU A 115 -2.50 -20.95 16.32
C GLU A 115 -3.50 -21.98 15.79
N ALA A 116 -4.56 -21.53 15.10
CA ALA A 116 -5.53 -22.42 14.46
C ALA A 116 -4.90 -23.36 13.42
N MET A 117 -3.77 -22.97 12.82
CA MET A 117 -2.98 -23.78 11.88
C MET A 117 -1.88 -24.62 12.57
N GLY A 118 -1.82 -24.62 13.90
CA GLY A 118 -0.81 -25.34 14.69
C GLY A 118 0.62 -24.79 14.51
N GLN A 119 0.77 -23.55 14.03
CA GLN A 119 2.06 -22.89 13.79
C GLN A 119 2.48 -21.96 14.93
N ALA A 120 1.55 -21.58 15.79
CA ALA A 120 1.80 -20.93 17.06
C ALA A 120 1.35 -21.84 18.20
N SER A 121 2.05 -21.76 19.34
CA SER A 121 1.52 -22.35 20.58
C SER A 121 0.54 -21.36 21.18
N GLY A 122 -0.62 -21.85 21.61
CA GLY A 122 -1.61 -21.04 22.30
C GLY A 122 -1.02 -20.32 23.50
N ALA A 123 -1.76 -19.35 24.03
CA ALA A 123 -1.35 -18.52 25.13
C ALA A 123 -1.19 -19.32 26.44
N ASP A 124 -0.13 -20.12 26.54
CA ASP A 124 0.41 -20.59 27.82
C ASP A 124 1.04 -19.36 28.47
N PHE A 125 0.20 -18.62 29.21
CA PHE A 125 0.55 -17.36 29.90
C PHE A 125 1.73 -17.52 30.87
N ASP A 126 2.07 -18.74 31.28
CA ASP A 126 3.07 -19.02 32.31
C ASP A 126 4.52 -19.12 31.81
N GLN A 127 4.79 -19.34 30.50
CA GLN A 127 6.17 -19.62 30.07
C GLN A 127 6.71 -18.84 28.88
N ASN A 128 5.89 -18.26 28.00
CA ASN A 128 6.25 -17.23 27.02
C ASN A 128 5.02 -17.01 26.11
N PRO A 129 4.22 -15.96 26.32
CA PRO A 129 3.02 -15.76 25.52
C PRO A 129 3.41 -15.55 24.04
N PHE A 130 2.86 -16.39 23.16
CA PHE A 130 2.91 -16.27 21.70
C PHE A 130 4.27 -16.49 21.01
N GLN A 131 4.98 -17.58 21.34
CA GLN A 131 6.15 -17.98 20.55
C GLN A 131 5.76 -18.61 19.20
N ILE A 132 6.28 -18.02 18.14
CA ILE A 132 6.25 -18.59 16.79
C ILE A 132 7.40 -19.59 16.66
N LYS A 133 7.07 -20.89 16.56
CA LYS A 133 8.06 -21.99 16.57
C LYS A 133 8.65 -22.28 15.20
N THR A 134 7.97 -21.89 14.12
CA THR A 134 8.29 -22.30 12.75
C THR A 134 8.46 -21.11 11.80
N GLU A 135 9.27 -21.31 10.76
CA GLU A 135 9.39 -20.35 9.65
C GLU A 135 8.02 -20.08 9.01
N LEU A 136 7.22 -21.14 8.85
CA LEU A 136 5.87 -21.07 8.31
C LEU A 136 4.96 -20.20 9.18
N GLY A 137 5.06 -20.28 10.51
CA GLY A 137 4.30 -19.43 11.42
C GLY A 137 4.66 -17.95 11.24
N GLY A 138 5.95 -17.63 11.10
CA GLY A 138 6.41 -16.26 10.84
C GLY A 138 5.87 -15.72 9.52
N TRP A 139 5.84 -16.57 8.49
CA TRP A 139 5.23 -16.23 7.19
C TRP A 139 3.72 -16.00 7.31
N ILE A 140 2.97 -16.91 7.93
CA ILE A 140 1.51 -16.80 8.10
C ILE A 140 1.16 -15.50 8.83
N VAL A 141 1.80 -15.25 9.98
CA VAL A 141 1.51 -14.07 10.78
C VAL A 141 1.76 -12.80 9.97
N THR A 142 2.91 -12.73 9.29
CA THR A 142 3.26 -11.56 8.46
C THR A 142 2.29 -11.37 7.29
N VAL A 143 1.90 -12.45 6.61
CA VAL A 143 0.94 -12.39 5.50
C VAL A 143 -0.43 -11.95 5.96
N VAL A 144 -0.95 -12.52 7.04
CA VAL A 144 -2.29 -12.17 7.55
C VAL A 144 -2.29 -10.72 8.03
N THR A 145 -1.31 -10.30 8.82
CA THR A 145 -1.18 -8.90 9.25
C THR A 145 -1.05 -7.96 8.06
N GLY A 146 -0.18 -8.28 7.10
CA GLY A 146 0.02 -7.47 5.89
C GLY A 146 -1.25 -7.35 5.04
N CYS A 147 -2.04 -8.41 4.90
CA CYS A 147 -3.32 -8.39 4.19
C CYS A 147 -4.36 -7.52 4.90
N ILE A 148 -4.48 -7.60 6.23
CA ILE A 148 -5.38 -6.74 7.02
C ILE A 148 -4.98 -5.27 6.84
N MET A 149 -3.68 -4.97 6.93
CA MET A 149 -3.14 -3.63 6.72
C MET A 149 -3.38 -3.10 5.31
N ALA A 150 -3.17 -3.95 4.31
CA ALA A 150 -3.42 -3.59 2.91
C ALA A 150 -4.90 -3.33 2.66
N ALA A 151 -5.80 -4.14 3.24
CA ALA A 151 -7.25 -3.94 3.14
C ALA A 151 -7.70 -2.64 3.82
N ALA A 152 -7.19 -2.36 5.03
CA ALA A 152 -7.45 -1.11 5.73
C ALA A 152 -6.95 0.10 4.93
N SER A 153 -5.72 0.03 4.41
CA SER A 153 -5.12 1.03 3.53
C SER A 153 -5.97 1.26 2.29
N MET A 154 -6.38 0.20 1.61
CA MET A 154 -7.21 0.30 0.40
C MET A 154 -8.58 0.93 0.70
N THR A 155 -9.16 0.60 1.86
CA THR A 155 -10.45 1.16 2.32
C THR A 155 -10.32 2.66 2.57
N ILE A 156 -9.35 3.08 3.39
CA ILE A 156 -9.08 4.50 3.68
C ILE A 156 -8.77 5.28 2.40
N GLY A 157 -7.89 4.73 1.56
CA GLY A 157 -7.54 5.33 0.28
C GLY A 157 -8.76 5.47 -0.64
N THR A 158 -9.66 4.47 -0.68
CA THR A 158 -10.87 4.56 -1.48
C THR A 158 -11.84 5.62 -0.94
N LEU A 159 -12.03 5.68 0.39
CA LEU A 159 -12.89 6.67 1.04
C LEU A 159 -12.46 8.12 0.75
N ILE A 160 -11.15 8.40 0.78
CA ILE A 160 -10.62 9.74 0.47
C ILE A 160 -10.94 10.15 -0.97
N PHE A 161 -10.84 9.21 -1.91
CA PHE A 161 -11.13 9.47 -3.32
C PHE A 161 -12.64 9.47 -3.64
N LEU A 162 -13.49 8.99 -2.73
CA LEU A 162 -14.94 9.05 -2.88
C LEU A 162 -15.52 10.42 -2.50
N ILE A 163 -14.79 11.26 -1.76
CA ILE A 163 -15.24 12.60 -1.35
C ILE A 163 -15.11 13.56 -2.57
N PRO A 164 -16.21 13.97 -3.23
CA PRO A 164 -16.17 14.67 -4.52
C PRO A 164 -15.69 16.13 -4.45
N GLY A 165 -15.23 16.62 -3.29
CA GLY A 165 -14.96 18.04 -3.03
C GLY A 165 -13.48 18.47 -3.07
N ILE A 166 -12.53 17.56 -3.31
CA ILE A 166 -11.09 17.87 -3.30
C ILE A 166 -10.53 18.13 -4.72
N GLU A 167 -11.34 17.99 -5.78
CA GLU A 167 -10.93 18.41 -7.13
C GLU A 167 -10.80 19.93 -7.20
N LYS A 168 -9.54 20.39 -7.08
CA LYS A 168 -9.15 21.79 -7.12
C LYS A 168 -9.58 22.44 -8.43
N LYS A 169 -10.31 23.54 -8.27
CA LYS A 169 -10.35 24.70 -9.18
C LYS A 169 -8.94 24.91 -9.76
N SER A 170 -8.77 24.72 -11.07
CA SER A 170 -7.50 25.04 -11.74
C SER A 170 -7.13 26.49 -11.42
N PRO A 171 -5.88 26.78 -11.03
CA PRO A 171 -5.45 28.16 -10.85
C PRO A 171 -5.69 28.92 -12.16
N PRO A 172 -6.19 30.17 -12.11
CA PRO A 172 -6.40 30.97 -13.30
C PRO A 172 -5.10 31.03 -14.09
N GLN A 173 -5.16 30.66 -15.37
CA GLN A 173 -3.98 30.79 -16.23
C GLN A 173 -3.57 32.26 -16.27
N PRO A 174 -2.27 32.58 -16.16
CA PRO A 174 -1.80 33.94 -16.33
C PRO A 174 -2.20 34.41 -17.72
N VAL A 175 -2.99 35.48 -17.78
CA VAL A 175 -3.35 36.15 -19.03
C VAL A 175 -2.04 36.70 -19.59
N ALA A 176 -1.64 36.23 -20.77
CA ALA A 176 -0.50 36.79 -21.46
C ALA A 176 -0.83 38.25 -21.81
N GLU A 177 -0.16 39.20 -21.16
CA GLU A 177 -0.22 40.60 -21.55
C GLU A 177 0.48 40.74 -22.91
N SER A 178 -0.30 41.14 -23.92
CA SER A 178 0.13 41.44 -25.29
C SER A 178 0.46 42.92 -25.44
#